data_AF-A0A7J4RXJ9-F1
#
_entry.id   AF-A0A7J4RXJ9-F1
#
_cell.length_a   1.000
_cell.length_b   1.000
_cell.length_c   1.000
_cell.angle_alpha   90.00
_cell.angle_beta   90.00
_cell.angle_gamma   90.00
#
_symmetry.space_group_name_H-M   'P 1'
#
loop_
_entity.id
_entity.type
_entity.pdbx_description
1 polymer ?
#
loop_
_entity_poly.entity_id
_entity_poly.type
_entity_poly.pdbx_seq_one_letter_code
_entity_poly.pdbx_strand_id
1 'polypeptide(L)'
;MLKQRGLAVFLILTILIAPLAKFDDIDDEAELAEFEVSESNTLNGWPDVPSWRIGDRYTYETQFDVQQLIQQANVSASLNTLTGDTVYEVTDIFFINVNNIQTLAYKMEIAGSFTSGNNGATLEGFTGRLNIGYTGEDIIRVRDMAVINSEFTLDVKFRPLNLGFLEQDVAVISFDTSYNPPKEKYDFPLRTGDQWYMEFFASTS
;
A
#
# COMPACT_ATOMS: atom_id res chain seq x y z
N MET A 1 48.81 -31.48 -56.09
CA MET A 1 48.32 -30.08 -56.03
C MET A 1 46.85 -29.87 -56.43
N LEU A 2 46.10 -30.88 -56.91
CA LEU A 2 44.68 -30.71 -57.29
C LEU A 2 43.66 -30.86 -56.12
N LYS A 3 43.97 -31.65 -55.08
CA LYS A 3 43.01 -31.93 -53.98
C LYS A 3 42.78 -30.76 -53.01
N GLN A 4 43.79 -29.94 -52.72
CA GLN A 4 43.64 -28.76 -51.85
C GLN A 4 42.96 -27.57 -52.54
N ARG A 5 43.02 -27.50 -53.88
CA ARG A 5 42.33 -26.45 -54.65
C ARG A 5 40.82 -26.70 -54.76
N GLY A 6 40.37 -27.96 -54.78
CA GLY A 6 38.93 -28.29 -54.74
C GLY A 6 38.27 -27.96 -53.41
N LEU A 7 38.95 -28.21 -52.28
CA LEU A 7 38.45 -27.89 -50.94
C LEU A 7 38.28 -26.38 -50.72
N ALA A 8 39.25 -25.59 -51.17
CA ALA A 8 39.19 -24.13 -51.04
C ALA A 8 38.06 -23.50 -51.86
N VAL A 9 37.80 -24.02 -53.08
CA VAL A 9 36.69 -23.55 -53.92
C VAL A 9 35.33 -23.90 -53.29
N PHE A 10 35.19 -25.06 -52.67
CA PHE A 10 33.96 -25.46 -51.99
C PHE A 10 33.66 -24.59 -50.74
N LEU A 11 34.72 -24.23 -50.00
CA LEU A 11 34.60 -23.38 -48.81
C LEU A 11 34.30 -21.91 -49.16
N ILE A 12 34.83 -21.40 -50.27
CA ILE A 12 34.50 -20.06 -50.77
C ILE A 12 33.05 -20.02 -51.31
N LEU A 13 32.58 -21.09 -51.96
CA LEU A 13 31.21 -21.18 -52.47
C LEU A 13 30.17 -21.19 -51.33
N THR A 14 30.46 -21.88 -50.22
CA THR A 14 29.56 -21.93 -49.05
C THR A 14 29.46 -20.61 -48.30
N ILE A 15 30.56 -19.84 -48.23
CA ILE A 15 30.56 -18.49 -47.64
C ILE A 15 29.80 -17.49 -48.53
N LEU A 16 29.83 -17.66 -49.87
CA LEU A 16 29.11 -16.78 -50.80
C LEU A 16 27.58 -17.00 -50.82
N ILE A 17 27.09 -18.17 -50.42
CA ILE A 17 25.65 -18.51 -50.40
C ILE A 17 24.99 -18.13 -49.06
N ALA A 18 25.76 -18.01 -47.98
CA ALA A 18 25.27 -17.69 -46.63
C ALA A 18 24.46 -16.36 -46.52
N PRO A 19 24.79 -15.26 -47.21
CA PRO A 19 24.01 -14.02 -47.10
C PRO A 19 22.73 -14.01 -47.95
N LEU A 20 22.48 -15.04 -48.78
CA LEU A 20 21.26 -15.15 -49.59
C LEU A 20 20.17 -16.02 -48.92
N ALA A 21 20.49 -16.70 -47.82
CA ALA A 21 19.58 -17.56 -47.06
C ALA A 21 18.85 -16.83 -45.90
N LYS A 22 18.92 -15.50 -45.84
CA LYS A 22 18.23 -14.69 -44.84
C LYS A 22 17.48 -13.52 -45.48
N PHE A 23 16.40 -13.81 -46.19
CA PHE A 23 15.34 -12.84 -46.52
C PHE A 23 14.04 -13.60 -46.78
N ASP A 24 13.24 -13.73 -45.73
CA ASP A 24 11.78 -13.98 -45.63
C ASP A 24 11.54 -14.15 -44.11
N ASP A 25 10.84 -13.32 -43.35
CA ASP A 25 10.08 -12.09 -43.59
C ASP A 25 10.22 -11.27 -42.29
N ILE A 26 10.32 -9.94 -42.40
CA ILE A 26 10.27 -9.03 -41.26
C ILE A 26 8.80 -8.65 -41.09
N ASP A 27 8.10 -9.37 -40.23
CA ASP A 27 6.90 -8.87 -39.55
C ASP A 27 7.26 -8.71 -38.07
N ASP A 28 7.90 -7.59 -37.75
CA ASP A 28 7.92 -7.06 -36.38
C ASP A 28 6.52 -6.49 -36.07
N GLU A 29 5.51 -7.35 -36.02
CA GLU A 29 4.42 -7.11 -35.09
C GLU A 29 5.01 -7.42 -33.72
N ALA A 30 5.23 -6.37 -32.92
CA ALA A 30 5.39 -6.51 -31.50
C ALA A 30 4.08 -7.12 -30.96
N GLU A 31 3.94 -8.45 -31.04
CA GLU A 31 3.10 -9.19 -30.13
C GLU A 31 3.54 -8.72 -28.75
N LEU A 32 2.64 -7.98 -28.11
CA LEU A 32 2.73 -7.68 -26.69
C LEU A 32 3.06 -9.02 -26.06
N ALA A 33 4.26 -9.17 -25.51
CA ALA A 33 4.55 -10.29 -24.64
C ALA A 33 3.43 -10.24 -23.60
N GLU A 34 2.48 -11.17 -23.74
CA GLU A 34 1.45 -11.39 -22.74
C GLU A 34 2.28 -11.59 -21.48
N PHE A 35 2.26 -10.58 -20.62
CA PHE A 35 2.83 -10.74 -19.30
C PHE A 35 2.01 -11.89 -18.75
N GLU A 36 2.61 -13.09 -18.66
CA GLU A 36 2.06 -14.13 -17.81
C GLU A 36 2.02 -13.47 -16.43
N VAL A 37 0.86 -12.87 -16.13
CA VAL A 37 0.45 -12.63 -14.77
C VAL A 37 0.55 -14.02 -14.18
N SER A 38 1.54 -14.23 -13.33
CA SER A 38 1.61 -15.42 -12.51
C SER A 38 0.38 -15.35 -11.61
N GLU A 39 -0.75 -15.85 -12.12
CA GLU A 39 -1.94 -16.04 -11.35
C GLU A 39 -1.57 -17.09 -10.30
N SER A 40 -1.68 -16.68 -9.03
CA SER A 40 -1.64 -17.60 -7.91
C SER A 40 -2.58 -18.75 -8.24
N ASN A 41 -2.03 -19.96 -8.27
CA ASN A 41 -2.66 -21.17 -8.76
C ASN A 41 -3.76 -21.65 -7.80
N THR A 42 -4.81 -20.84 -7.68
CA THR A 42 -5.98 -21.09 -6.84
C THR A 42 -6.99 -21.78 -7.75
N LEU A 43 -7.24 -23.05 -7.43
CA LEU A 43 -8.13 -23.92 -8.17
C LEU A 43 -9.48 -23.21 -8.38
N ASN A 44 -9.82 -22.92 -9.65
CA ASN A 44 -11.13 -22.46 -10.15
C ASN A 44 -11.42 -20.94 -10.24
N GLY A 45 -10.44 -20.07 -10.48
CA GLY A 45 -10.71 -18.69 -10.94
C GLY A 45 -11.59 -17.86 -10.00
N TRP A 46 -11.61 -18.22 -8.72
CA TRP A 46 -12.17 -17.40 -7.65
C TRP A 46 -11.08 -16.48 -7.12
N PRO A 47 -11.39 -15.21 -6.80
CA PRO A 47 -10.43 -14.35 -6.13
C PRO A 47 -10.12 -14.96 -4.76
N ASP A 48 -8.93 -15.52 -4.59
CA ASP A 48 -8.46 -15.99 -3.29
C ASP A 48 -7.97 -14.80 -2.48
N VAL A 49 -8.26 -14.84 -1.19
CA VAL A 49 -7.91 -13.80 -0.25
C VAL A 49 -6.43 -13.97 0.10
N PRO A 50 -5.62 -12.88 0.11
CA PRO A 50 -4.21 -13.01 0.41
C PRO A 50 -3.99 -13.56 1.81
N SER A 51 -3.00 -14.43 1.96
CA SER A 51 -2.54 -14.89 3.28
C SER A 51 -1.39 -14.02 3.77
N TRP A 52 -1.43 -13.64 5.04
CA TRP A 52 -0.38 -12.85 5.69
C TRP A 52 0.35 -13.66 6.76
N ARG A 53 1.61 -13.32 6.98
CA ARG A 53 2.47 -13.91 8.00
C ARG A 53 2.90 -12.84 8.98
N ILE A 54 3.22 -13.28 10.20
CA ILE A 54 3.81 -12.42 11.21
C ILE A 54 5.14 -11.89 10.69
N GLY A 55 5.32 -10.56 10.76
CA GLY A 55 6.48 -9.83 10.26
C GLY A 55 6.35 -9.33 8.81
N ASP A 56 5.25 -9.63 8.11
CA ASP A 56 4.98 -9.04 6.80
C ASP A 56 4.82 -7.53 6.97
N ARG A 57 5.52 -6.76 6.11
CA ARG A 57 5.58 -5.29 6.19
C ARG A 57 5.33 -4.63 4.85
N TYR A 58 4.47 -3.61 4.84
CA TYR A 58 4.11 -2.84 3.66
C TYR A 58 4.27 -1.34 3.96
N THR A 59 5.01 -0.64 3.12
CA THR A 59 5.18 0.81 3.23
C THR A 59 4.38 1.50 2.15
N TYR A 60 3.55 2.45 2.54
CA TYR A 60 2.75 3.27 1.63
C TYR A 60 3.06 4.74 1.85
N GLU A 61 3.21 5.47 0.76
CA GLU A 61 3.18 6.93 0.81
C GLU A 61 1.76 7.36 1.19
N THR A 62 1.66 8.12 2.28
CA THR A 62 0.40 8.58 2.83
C THR A 62 0.35 10.09 2.80
N GLN A 63 -0.78 10.61 2.34
CA GLN A 63 -1.11 12.03 2.42
C GLN A 63 -2.16 12.20 3.50
N PHE A 64 -1.83 12.96 4.54
CA PHE A 64 -2.67 13.19 5.70
C PHE A 64 -3.28 14.59 5.63
N ASP A 65 -4.61 14.66 5.45
CA ASP A 65 -5.35 15.91 5.52
C ASP A 65 -5.82 16.18 6.95
N VAL A 66 -5.10 17.09 7.63
CA VAL A 66 -5.36 17.48 9.01
C VAL A 66 -6.41 18.60 9.14
N GLN A 67 -6.83 19.21 8.03
CA GLN A 67 -7.65 20.43 8.04
C GLN A 67 -8.99 20.17 8.73
N GLN A 68 -9.57 18.97 8.56
CA GLN A 68 -10.83 18.58 9.18
C GLN A 68 -10.69 18.29 10.68
N LEU A 69 -9.59 17.66 11.09
CA LEU A 69 -9.35 17.30 12.50
C LEU A 69 -9.05 18.55 13.37
N ILE A 70 -8.31 19.53 12.82
CA ILE A 70 -8.03 20.80 13.50
C ILE A 70 -9.32 21.62 13.70
N GLN A 71 -10.24 21.61 12.72
CA GLN A 71 -11.53 22.28 12.85
C GLN A 71 -12.40 21.67 13.96
N GLN A 72 -12.42 20.34 14.09
CA GLN A 72 -13.13 19.67 15.18
C GLN A 72 -12.50 19.95 16.55
N ALA A 73 -11.19 20.13 16.62
CA ALA A 73 -10.47 20.49 17.84
C ALA A 73 -10.59 21.98 18.23
N ASN A 74 -11.24 22.83 17.42
CA ASN A 74 -11.35 24.29 17.61
C ASN A 74 -9.99 25.00 17.80
N VAL A 75 -8.93 24.45 17.22
CA VAL A 75 -7.59 25.04 17.26
C VAL A 75 -7.40 25.88 16.00
N SER A 76 -7.04 27.16 16.14
CA SER A 76 -6.78 28.04 14.98
C SER A 76 -5.39 27.76 14.40
N ALA A 77 -5.27 26.74 13.56
CA ALA A 77 -4.06 26.43 12.81
C ALA A 77 -4.39 26.30 11.31
N SER A 78 -3.54 26.89 10.47
CA SER A 78 -3.56 26.68 9.01
C SER A 78 -2.44 25.71 8.67
N LEU A 79 -2.79 24.57 8.07
CA LEU A 79 -1.83 23.55 7.67
C LEU A 79 -2.08 23.12 6.23
N ASN A 80 -1.00 22.83 5.52
CA ASN A 80 -1.06 22.12 4.25
C ASN A 80 -1.17 20.60 4.51
N THR A 81 -1.65 19.85 3.52
CA THR A 81 -1.61 18.38 3.52
C THR A 81 -0.21 17.89 3.87
N LEU A 82 -0.13 16.98 4.83
CA LEU A 82 1.15 16.41 5.24
C LEU A 82 1.43 15.15 4.43
N THR A 83 2.64 15.03 3.90
CA THR A 83 3.08 13.79 3.24
C THR A 83 4.06 13.07 4.15
N GLY A 84 3.93 11.75 4.22
CA GLY A 84 4.83 10.89 4.97
C GLY A 84 4.58 9.42 4.64
N ASP A 85 5.52 8.57 5.02
CA ASP A 85 5.38 7.14 4.81
C ASP A 85 4.70 6.51 6.02
N THR A 86 3.78 5.60 5.73
CA THR A 86 3.12 4.76 6.74
C THR A 86 3.54 3.32 6.52
N VAL A 87 3.97 2.67 7.59
CA VAL A 87 4.39 1.27 7.61
C VAL A 87 3.31 0.45 8.28
N TYR A 88 2.84 -0.57 7.58
CA TYR A 88 1.87 -1.56 8.04
C TYR A 88 2.64 -2.84 8.32
N GLU A 89 2.50 -3.40 9.52
CA GLU A 89 3.19 -4.61 9.94
C GLU A 89 2.23 -5.57 10.60
N VAL A 90 2.22 -6.82 10.15
CA VAL A 90 1.44 -7.88 10.80
C VAL A 90 2.22 -8.39 12.00
N THR A 91 1.78 -8.06 13.21
CA THR A 91 2.54 -8.36 14.43
C THR A 91 2.09 -9.66 15.11
N ASP A 92 0.85 -10.09 14.88
CA ASP A 92 0.31 -11.30 15.51
C ASP A 92 -0.81 -11.97 14.71
N ILE A 93 -1.06 -13.26 15.01
CA ILE A 93 -2.18 -14.05 14.51
C ILE A 93 -2.82 -14.77 15.69
N PHE A 94 -4.07 -14.44 16.02
CA PHE A 94 -4.71 -14.94 17.24
C PHE A 94 -6.21 -15.20 17.06
N PHE A 95 -6.81 -15.92 18.02
CA PHE A 95 -8.24 -16.17 18.03
C PHE A 95 -8.98 -15.09 18.84
N ILE A 96 -10.03 -14.52 18.26
CA ILE A 96 -10.92 -13.54 18.86
C ILE A 96 -12.38 -14.00 18.77
N ASN A 97 -13.19 -13.68 19.78
CA ASN A 97 -14.63 -13.95 19.75
C ASN A 97 -15.37 -12.75 19.16
N VAL A 98 -15.93 -12.92 17.96
CA VAL A 98 -16.79 -11.92 17.31
C VAL A 98 -18.20 -12.50 17.25
N ASN A 99 -19.18 -11.81 17.85
CA ASN A 99 -20.58 -12.27 17.89
C ASN A 99 -20.73 -13.73 18.41
N ASN A 100 -20.03 -14.08 19.49
CA ASN A 100 -19.97 -15.44 20.08
C ASN A 100 -19.37 -16.54 19.18
N ILE A 101 -18.74 -16.18 18.07
CA ILE A 101 -18.04 -17.11 17.18
C ILE A 101 -16.53 -16.89 17.30
N GLN A 102 -15.80 -17.95 17.62
CA GLN A 102 -14.34 -17.92 17.63
C GLN A 102 -13.83 -17.78 16.19
N THR A 103 -13.12 -16.69 15.94
CA THR A 103 -12.64 -16.27 14.63
C THR A 103 -11.14 -16.07 14.69
N LEU A 104 -10.41 -16.54 13.67
CA LEU A 104 -8.98 -16.25 13.54
C LEU A 104 -8.80 -14.84 12.96
N ALA A 105 -7.93 -14.04 13.55
CA ALA A 105 -7.66 -12.67 13.16
C ALA A 105 -6.15 -12.36 13.11
N TYR A 106 -5.78 -11.47 12.20
CA TYR A 106 -4.49 -10.78 12.15
C TYR A 106 -4.54 -9.55 13.06
N LYS A 107 -3.44 -9.29 13.77
CA LYS A 107 -3.14 -7.97 14.34
C LYS A 107 -2.18 -7.26 13.39
N MET A 108 -2.58 -6.08 12.92
CA MET A 108 -1.76 -5.24 12.06
C MET A 108 -1.51 -3.91 12.76
N GLU A 109 -0.25 -3.63 13.05
CA GLU A 109 0.17 -2.34 13.58
C GLU A 109 0.55 -1.40 12.43
N ILE A 110 0.18 -0.14 12.57
CA ILE A 110 0.38 0.88 11.57
C ILE A 110 1.14 2.03 12.22
N ALA A 111 2.28 2.41 11.65
CA ALA A 111 3.09 3.50 12.18
C ALA A 111 3.45 4.49 11.07
N GLY A 112 3.26 5.78 11.35
CA GLY A 112 3.59 6.86 10.43
C GLY A 112 4.10 8.10 11.18
N SER A 113 4.90 8.90 10.50
CA SER A 113 5.36 10.18 11.03
C SER A 113 5.26 11.24 9.94
N PHE A 114 4.49 12.28 10.21
CA PHE A 114 4.18 13.34 9.26
C PHE A 114 4.74 14.68 9.77
N THR A 115 5.24 15.52 8.87
CA THR A 115 5.72 16.86 9.22
C THR A 115 5.29 17.88 8.20
N SER A 116 4.91 19.07 8.67
CA SER A 116 4.61 20.21 7.80
C SER A 116 5.86 20.79 7.12
N GLY A 117 7.05 20.32 7.49
CA GLY A 117 8.30 20.99 7.15
C GLY A 117 8.50 22.28 7.96
N ASN A 118 9.68 22.89 7.81
CA ASN A 118 10.02 24.13 8.52
C ASN A 118 9.10 25.27 8.09
N ASN A 119 8.56 26.01 9.07
CA ASN A 119 7.59 27.09 8.86
C ASN A 119 6.30 26.68 8.15
N GLY A 120 5.96 25.38 8.13
CA GLY A 120 4.75 24.86 7.49
C GLY A 120 3.48 24.98 8.33
N ALA A 121 3.56 25.55 9.55
CA ALA A 121 2.46 25.66 10.48
C ALA A 121 2.50 26.98 11.26
N THR A 122 1.34 27.55 11.55
CA THR A 122 1.21 28.71 12.45
C THR A 122 0.23 28.38 13.56
N LEU A 123 0.66 28.58 14.82
CA LEU A 123 -0.14 28.37 16.02
C LEU A 123 0.09 29.57 16.96
N GLU A 124 -1.00 30.16 17.46
CA GLU A 124 -0.96 31.29 18.42
C GLU A 124 -0.07 32.48 18.00
N GLY A 125 0.01 32.75 16.69
CA GLY A 125 0.81 33.86 16.15
C GLY A 125 2.30 33.55 15.97
N PHE A 126 2.75 32.34 16.34
CA PHE A 126 4.10 31.86 16.05
C PHE A 126 4.08 30.92 14.85
N THR A 127 4.99 31.15 13.90
CA THR A 127 5.25 30.23 12.79
C THR A 127 6.32 29.22 13.18
N GLY A 128 6.13 27.97 12.78
CA GLY A 128 7.03 26.87 13.13
C GLY A 128 6.74 25.62 12.31
N ARG A 129 7.06 24.45 12.87
CA ARG A 129 6.78 23.15 12.26
C ARG A 129 5.79 22.36 13.11
N LEU A 130 4.88 21.67 12.45
CA LEU A 130 4.03 20.66 13.06
C LEU A 130 4.63 19.28 12.76
N ASN A 131 4.63 18.43 13.78
CA ASN A 131 4.92 17.01 13.65
C ASN A 131 3.71 16.24 14.14
N ILE A 132 3.34 15.18 13.43
CA ILE A 132 2.25 14.30 13.79
C ILE A 132 2.79 12.88 13.81
N GLY A 133 2.72 12.24 14.98
CA GLY A 133 2.88 10.80 15.10
C GLY A 133 1.55 10.12 14.81
N TYR A 134 1.56 9.12 13.93
CA TYR A 134 0.43 8.24 13.66
C TYR A 134 0.77 6.84 14.17
N THR A 135 -0.12 6.28 14.98
CA THR A 135 -0.03 4.90 15.43
C THR A 135 -1.41 4.28 15.34
N GLY A 136 -1.54 3.11 14.74
CA GLY A 136 -2.81 2.40 14.64
C GLY A 136 -2.66 0.91 14.86
N GLU A 137 -3.77 0.27 15.20
CA GLU A 137 -3.93 -1.16 15.32
C GLU A 137 -5.22 -1.56 14.60
N ASP A 138 -5.10 -2.41 13.58
CA ASP A 138 -6.23 -3.00 12.88
C ASP A 138 -6.31 -4.49 13.23
N ILE A 139 -7.49 -4.93 13.69
CA ILE A 139 -7.81 -6.35 13.88
C ILE A 139 -8.61 -6.82 12.67
N ILE A 140 -8.03 -7.75 11.92
CA ILE A 140 -8.55 -8.16 10.61
C ILE A 140 -8.85 -9.65 10.58
N ARG A 141 -10.04 -10.04 10.14
CA ARG A 141 -10.45 -11.43 10.02
C ARG A 141 -9.65 -12.15 8.92
N VAL A 142 -9.10 -13.32 9.23
CA VAL A 142 -8.24 -14.08 8.30
C VAL A 142 -8.99 -14.58 7.06
N ARG A 143 -10.26 -14.99 7.22
CA ARG A 143 -11.01 -15.67 6.16
C ARG A 143 -11.26 -14.81 4.91
N ASP A 144 -11.47 -13.51 5.09
CA ASP A 144 -11.95 -12.58 4.05
C ASP A 144 -11.38 -11.15 4.19
N MET A 145 -10.35 -10.99 5.02
CA MET A 145 -9.70 -9.71 5.27
C MET A 145 -10.66 -8.59 5.73
N ALA A 146 -11.74 -8.95 6.42
CA ALA A 146 -12.68 -8.00 6.98
C ALA A 146 -12.11 -7.32 8.23
N VAL A 147 -12.13 -5.99 8.28
CA VAL A 147 -11.71 -5.21 9.45
C VAL A 147 -12.77 -5.33 10.53
N ILE A 148 -12.41 -5.94 11.66
CA ILE A 148 -13.28 -6.12 12.84
C ILE A 148 -13.26 -4.85 13.69
N ASN A 149 -12.05 -4.37 13.97
CA ASN A 149 -11.78 -3.20 14.80
C ASN A 149 -10.58 -2.46 14.23
N SER A 150 -10.61 -1.14 14.32
CA SER A 150 -9.55 -0.25 13.88
C SER A 150 -9.39 0.84 14.94
N GLU A 151 -8.24 0.83 15.59
CA GLU A 151 -7.80 1.84 16.54
C GLU A 151 -6.72 2.69 15.88
N PHE A 152 -6.82 4.02 16.00
CA PHE A 152 -5.71 4.89 15.65
C PHE A 152 -5.59 6.08 16.59
N THR A 153 -4.34 6.45 16.86
CA THR A 153 -3.93 7.55 17.70
C THR A 153 -3.06 8.52 16.91
N LEU A 154 -3.36 9.79 17.07
CA LEU A 154 -2.64 10.93 16.51
C LEU A 154 -2.03 11.73 17.65
N ASP A 155 -0.72 11.85 17.65
CA ASP A 155 0.03 12.70 18.57
C ASP A 155 0.53 13.93 17.82
N VAL A 156 -0.03 15.10 18.13
CA VAL A 156 0.22 16.37 17.43
C VAL A 156 1.14 17.26 18.26
N LYS A 157 2.32 17.56 17.73
CA LYS A 157 3.33 18.40 18.37
C LYS A 157 3.68 19.60 17.51
N PHE A 158 3.80 20.75 18.14
CA PHE A 158 4.19 22.00 17.49
C PHE A 158 5.54 22.49 18.01
N ARG A 159 6.44 22.87 17.09
CA ARG A 159 7.71 23.51 17.41
C ARG A 159 7.72 24.95 16.88
N PRO A 160 7.50 25.97 17.73
CA PRO A 160 7.56 27.36 17.31
C PRO A 160 8.98 27.71 16.86
N LEU A 161 9.08 28.53 15.81
CA LEU A 161 10.35 28.97 15.19
C LEU A 161 11.26 27.80 14.74
N ASN A 162 10.70 26.58 14.63
CA ASN A 162 11.43 25.33 14.36
C ASN A 162 12.46 24.96 15.44
N LEU A 163 12.38 25.54 16.64
CA LEU A 163 13.30 25.30 17.74
C LEU A 163 12.83 24.10 18.59
N GLY A 164 13.63 23.04 18.64
CA GLY A 164 13.25 21.79 19.32
C GLY A 164 13.04 21.92 20.82
N PHE A 165 13.71 22.86 21.50
CA PHE A 165 13.54 23.07 22.95
C PHE A 165 12.25 23.82 23.31
N LEU A 166 11.52 24.34 22.32
CA LEU A 166 10.22 24.98 22.49
C LEU A 166 9.08 24.05 22.05
N GLU A 167 9.33 22.75 21.85
CA GLU A 167 8.28 21.81 21.46
C GLU A 167 7.14 21.80 22.49
N GLN A 168 5.91 21.83 21.97
CA GLN A 168 4.68 21.82 22.75
C GLN A 168 3.77 20.71 22.22
N ASP A 169 3.17 19.96 23.14
CA ASP A 169 2.12 18.99 22.83
C ASP A 169 0.81 19.75 22.63
N VAL A 170 0.23 19.63 21.43
CA VAL A 170 -1.00 20.34 21.06
C VAL A 170 -2.21 19.51 21.39
N ALA A 171 -2.22 18.25 20.94
CA ALA A 171 -3.34 17.35 21.12
C ALA A 171 -2.90 15.90 20.94
N VAL A 172 -3.55 15.01 21.69
CA VAL A 172 -3.57 13.57 21.41
C VAL A 172 -5.01 13.18 21.11
N ILE A 173 -5.23 12.60 19.94
CA ILE A 173 -6.57 12.22 19.47
C ILE A 173 -6.54 10.73 19.15
N SER A 174 -7.33 9.95 19.88
CA SER A 174 -7.50 8.52 19.64
C SER A 174 -8.92 8.25 19.15
N PHE A 175 -9.04 7.32 18.22
CA PHE A 175 -10.31 6.81 17.75
C PHE A 175 -10.25 5.29 17.81
N ASP A 176 -11.21 4.68 18.48
CA ASP A 176 -11.45 3.24 18.40
C ASP A 176 -12.77 3.02 17.69
N THR A 177 -12.71 2.41 16.50
CA THR A 177 -13.90 2.08 15.71
C THR A 177 -14.06 0.58 15.57
N SER A 178 -15.21 0.07 16.01
CA SER A 178 -15.62 -1.32 15.78
C SER A 178 -16.68 -1.39 14.69
N TYR A 179 -16.63 -2.45 13.87
CA TYR A 179 -17.54 -2.67 12.74
C TYR A 179 -18.37 -3.93 12.94
N ASN A 180 -19.70 -3.80 12.79
CA ASN A 180 -20.62 -4.94 12.84
C ASN A 180 -21.67 -4.86 11.70
N PRO A 181 -21.69 -5.82 10.75
CA PRO A 181 -20.67 -6.86 10.54
C PRO A 181 -19.28 -6.25 10.25
N PRO A 182 -18.18 -7.02 10.42
CA PRO A 182 -16.84 -6.58 10.05
C PRO A 182 -16.80 -6.01 8.63
N LYS A 183 -16.04 -4.92 8.43
CA LYS A 183 -15.99 -4.17 7.18
C LYS A 183 -15.12 -4.90 6.16
N GLU A 184 -15.73 -5.36 5.07
CA GLU A 184 -15.03 -6.15 4.04
C GLU A 184 -14.40 -5.25 2.98
N LYS A 185 -13.26 -5.67 2.42
CA LYS A 185 -12.52 -4.91 1.37
C LYS A 185 -11.99 -5.77 0.23
N TYR A 186 -11.70 -7.05 0.47
CA TYR A 186 -10.90 -7.87 -0.46
C TYR A 186 -11.65 -9.01 -1.16
N ASP A 187 -12.83 -9.42 -0.69
CA ASP A 187 -13.54 -10.62 -1.17
C ASP A 187 -14.91 -10.28 -1.76
N PHE A 188 -14.94 -9.53 -2.87
CA PHE A 188 -16.14 -9.47 -3.69
C PHE A 188 -15.78 -9.64 -5.17
N PRO A 189 -16.43 -10.58 -5.88
CA PRO A 189 -16.31 -10.66 -7.32
C PRO A 189 -16.98 -9.43 -7.94
N LEU A 190 -16.20 -8.38 -8.18
CA LEU A 190 -16.66 -7.18 -8.88
C LEU A 190 -16.05 -7.18 -10.28
N ARG A 191 -16.90 -7.11 -11.31
CA ARG A 191 -16.43 -6.87 -12.67
C ARG A 191 -16.20 -5.37 -12.86
N THR A 192 -15.41 -5.04 -13.87
CA THR A 192 -15.26 -3.65 -14.30
C THR A 192 -16.63 -3.03 -14.59
N GLY A 193 -16.99 -2.00 -13.84
CA GLY A 193 -18.27 -1.31 -13.94
C GLY A 193 -19.31 -1.69 -12.88
N ASP A 194 -19.05 -2.72 -12.07
CA ASP A 194 -19.92 -3.08 -10.95
C ASP A 194 -19.70 -2.12 -9.77
N GLN A 195 -20.80 -1.76 -9.11
CA GLN A 195 -20.78 -1.04 -7.83
C GLN A 195 -21.13 -2.00 -6.72
N TRP A 196 -20.40 -1.89 -5.61
CA TRP A 196 -20.64 -2.69 -4.43
C TRP A 196 -21.05 -1.80 -3.26
N TYR A 197 -22.05 -2.27 -2.53
CA TYR A 197 -22.60 -1.61 -1.36
C TYR A 197 -22.69 -2.62 -0.22
N MET A 198 -22.11 -2.27 0.92
CA MET A 198 -22.34 -2.98 2.18
C MET A 198 -22.84 -2.03 3.24
N GLU A 199 -23.80 -2.53 4.02
CA GLU A 199 -24.23 -1.87 5.24
C GLU A 199 -23.39 -2.42 6.40
N PHE A 200 -22.83 -1.52 7.20
CA PHE A 200 -22.20 -1.84 8.46
C PHE A 200 -22.57 -0.80 9.50
N PHE A 201 -22.69 -1.23 10.75
CA PHE A 201 -22.73 -0.32 11.89
C PHE A 201 -21.31 -0.09 12.35
N ALA A 202 -20.89 1.17 12.36
CA ALA A 202 -19.64 1.60 12.97
C ALA A 202 -19.96 2.26 14.32
N SER A 203 -19.28 1.82 15.37
CA SER A 203 -19.30 2.47 16.68
C SER A 203 -17.92 3.00 16.97
N THR A 204 -17.81 4.32 17.08
CA THR A 204 -16.56 5.00 17.43
C THR A 204 -16.64 5.53 18.86
N SER A 205 -15.62 5.25 19.67
CA SER A 205 -15.42 5.81 21.01
C SER A 205 -14.20 6.69 21.11
#